data_AF-A0A4Q9DFA3-F1
#
_entry.id   AF-A0A4Q9DFA3-F1
#
_cell.length_a   1.000
_cell.length_b   1.000
_cell.length_c   1.000
_cell.angle_alpha   90.00
_cell.angle_beta   90.00
_cell.angle_gamma   90.00
#
_symmetry.space_group_name_H-M   'P 1'
#
loop_
_entity.id
_entity.type
_entity.pdbx_description
1 polymer ?
#
loop_
_entity_poly.entity_id
_entity_poly.type
_entity_poly.pdbx_seq_one_letter_code
_entity_poly.pdbx_strand_id
1 'polypeptide(L)'
;MSSYNSIGIATITSRGIKFNNLNYSCSRAISEQWYEHAQKYGETQIMVFYNITDLSKIWIRLVNSVYEIDEIEIADLMVREEISDLKLEKYFESIQKLKSLRNTKRKVESNE
;
A
#
# COMPACT_ATOMS: atom_id res chain seq x y z
N MET A 1 1.41 24.73 -4.64
CA MET A 1 2.09 24.14 -5.82
C MET A 1 2.92 22.98 -5.30
N SER A 2 2.50 21.75 -5.57
CA SER A 2 3.23 20.56 -5.13
C SER A 2 4.47 20.40 -6.00
N SER A 3 5.62 20.85 -5.51
CA SER A 3 6.87 20.87 -6.27
C SER A 3 7.57 19.52 -6.17
N TYR A 4 7.23 18.57 -7.03
CA TYR A 4 8.21 17.56 -7.43
C TYR A 4 9.33 18.27 -8.20
N ASN A 5 10.58 17.90 -7.95
CA ASN A 5 11.74 18.57 -8.53
C ASN A 5 12.60 17.63 -9.40
N SER A 6 12.17 16.37 -9.55
CA SER A 6 12.89 15.39 -10.34
C SER A 6 11.94 14.37 -10.97
N ILE A 7 12.45 13.71 -12.01
CA ILE A 7 11.76 12.70 -12.79
C ILE A 7 12.56 11.40 -12.80
N GLY A 8 11.88 10.27 -12.74
CA GLY A 8 12.48 8.96 -12.73
C GLY A 8 11.60 7.91 -13.38
N ILE A 9 12.15 6.71 -13.51
CA ILE A 9 11.43 5.54 -14.00
C ILE A 9 11.24 4.60 -12.82
N ALA A 10 9.98 4.28 -12.52
CA ALA A 10 9.62 3.26 -11.55
C ALA A 10 9.17 1.98 -12.27
N THR A 11 9.23 0.86 -11.56
CA THR A 11 8.86 -0.45 -12.08
C THR A 11 7.68 -1.00 -11.30
N ILE A 12 6.56 -1.24 -11.96
CA ILE A 12 5.43 -1.97 -11.40
C ILE A 12 5.84 -3.44 -11.32
N THR A 13 5.86 -3.97 -10.10
CA THR A 13 6.14 -5.38 -9.79
C THR A 13 4.91 -6.00 -9.14
N SER A 14 4.92 -7.33 -8.99
CA SER A 14 3.89 -8.04 -8.22
C SER A 14 3.83 -7.67 -6.74
N ARG A 15 4.81 -6.92 -6.22
CA ARG A 15 4.91 -6.51 -4.81
C ARG A 15 4.61 -5.03 -4.57
N GLY A 16 4.35 -4.26 -5.63
CA GLY A 16 4.20 -2.80 -5.56
C GLY A 16 4.96 -2.08 -6.68
N ILE A 17 4.92 -0.75 -6.64
CA ILE A 17 5.69 0.12 -7.54
C ILE A 17 7.08 0.34 -6.94
N LYS A 18 8.10 -0.26 -7.55
CA LYS A 18 9.49 -0.17 -7.09
C LYS A 18 10.17 1.05 -7.69
N PHE A 19 10.70 1.92 -6.83
CA PHE A 19 11.47 3.11 -7.22
C PHE A 19 12.55 3.40 -6.17
N ASN A 20 13.80 3.63 -6.59
CA ASN A 20 14.94 3.88 -5.68
C ASN A 20 15.06 2.87 -4.51
N ASN A 21 14.86 1.58 -4.80
CA ASN A 21 14.87 0.48 -3.82
C ASN A 21 13.77 0.56 -2.74
N LEU A 22 12.82 1.47 -2.90
CA LEU A 22 11.62 1.62 -2.08
C LEU A 22 10.41 1.05 -2.84
N ASN A 23 9.38 0.64 -2.10
CA ASN A 23 8.12 0.18 -2.67
C ASN A 23 7.03 1.18 -2.37
N TYR A 24 6.23 1.50 -3.37
CA TYR A 24 5.12 2.44 -3.30
C TYR A 24 3.83 1.74 -3.71
N SER A 25 2.70 2.30 -3.28
CA SER A 25 1.38 1.86 -3.73
C SER A 25 0.42 3.04 -3.82
N CYS A 26 -0.49 3.00 -4.79
CA CYS A 26 -1.63 3.90 -4.88
C CYS A 26 -2.94 3.10 -4.94
N SER A 27 -4.05 3.76 -4.60
CA SER A 27 -5.39 3.17 -4.65
C SER A 27 -5.74 2.66 -6.06
N ARG A 28 -5.37 3.42 -7.09
CA ARG A 28 -5.65 3.08 -8.48
C ARG A 28 -4.96 1.79 -8.93
N ALA A 29 -3.67 1.63 -8.59
CA ALA A 29 -2.92 0.42 -8.92
C ALA A 29 -3.55 -0.84 -8.29
N ILE A 30 -4.16 -0.70 -7.11
CA ILE A 30 -4.92 -1.78 -6.45
C ILE A 30 -6.23 -2.03 -7.20
N SER A 31 -7.03 -0.98 -7.47
CA SER A 31 -8.33 -1.14 -8.12
C SER A 31 -8.24 -1.69 -9.54
N GLU A 32 -7.19 -1.33 -10.26
CA GLU A 32 -6.94 -1.75 -11.64
C GLU A 32 -6.04 -2.99 -11.74
N GLN A 33 -5.70 -3.63 -10.61
CA GLN A 33 -4.95 -4.88 -10.56
C GLN A 33 -3.57 -4.82 -11.26
N TRP A 34 -2.87 -3.69 -11.13
CA TRP A 34 -1.57 -3.52 -11.78
C TRP A 34 -0.54 -4.54 -11.31
N TYR A 35 -0.61 -4.96 -10.04
CA TYR A 35 0.34 -5.88 -9.44
C TYR A 35 0.11 -7.33 -9.91
N GLU A 36 -1.14 -7.73 -10.02
CA GLU A 36 -1.55 -9.02 -10.58
C GLU A 36 -1.20 -9.09 -12.07
N HIS A 37 -1.40 -7.98 -12.79
CA HIS A 37 -0.97 -7.88 -14.19
C HIS A 37 0.54 -8.06 -14.29
N ALA A 38 1.32 -7.39 -13.43
CA ALA A 38 2.77 -7.55 -13.40
C ALA A 38 3.22 -8.96 -13.03
N GLN A 39 2.48 -9.65 -12.15
CA GLN A 39 2.73 -11.05 -11.82
C GLN A 39 2.51 -11.99 -13.01
N LYS A 40 1.46 -11.72 -13.82
CA LYS A 40 1.05 -12.60 -14.92
C LYS A 40 1.80 -12.34 -16.22
N TYR A 41 2.06 -11.07 -16.54
CA TYR A 41 2.57 -10.65 -17.84
C TYR A 41 3.99 -10.05 -17.77
N GLY A 42 4.54 -9.86 -16.57
CA GLY A 42 5.87 -9.29 -16.36
C GLY A 42 5.82 -7.82 -15.94
N GLU A 43 6.99 -7.29 -15.58
CA GLU A 43 7.13 -5.95 -15.00
C GLU A 43 6.90 -4.84 -16.03
N THR A 44 6.25 -3.75 -15.60
CA THR A 44 5.95 -2.59 -16.45
C THR A 44 6.68 -1.36 -15.92
N GLN A 45 7.33 -0.60 -16.81
CA GLN A 45 7.98 0.66 -16.45
C GLN A 45 7.02 1.84 -16.60
N ILE A 46 7.02 2.74 -15.62
CA ILE A 46 6.20 3.95 -15.59
C ILE A 46 7.04 5.17 -15.23
N MET A 47 6.65 6.33 -15.75
CA MET A 47 7.29 7.59 -15.44
C MET A 47 6.73 8.17 -14.15
N VAL A 48 7.62 8.57 -13.25
CA VAL A 48 7.25 9.14 -11.96
C VAL A 48 7.98 10.45 -11.72
N PHE A 49 7.29 11.39 -11.07
CA PHE A 49 7.90 12.56 -10.48
C PHE A 49 8.05 12.34 -8.98
N TYR A 50 9.07 12.94 -8.39
CA TYR A 50 9.34 12.81 -6.96
C TYR A 50 10.04 14.05 -6.42
N ASN A 51 10.07 14.17 -5.09
CA ASN A 51 10.87 15.18 -4.42
C ASN A 51 12.16 14.52 -3.92
N ILE A 52 13.32 15.04 -4.34
CA ILE A 52 14.63 14.52 -3.92
C ILE A 52 14.83 14.61 -2.40
N THR A 53 14.22 15.60 -1.73
CA THR A 53 14.32 15.75 -0.27
C THR A 53 13.27 14.96 0.51
N ASP A 54 12.21 14.49 -0.17
CA ASP A 54 11.10 13.78 0.45
C ASP A 54 10.59 12.66 -0.47
N LEU A 55 11.01 11.44 -0.15
CA LEU A 55 10.64 10.22 -0.88
C LEU A 55 9.40 9.54 -0.29
N SER A 56 8.64 10.18 0.60
CA SER A 56 7.43 9.60 1.18
C SER A 56 6.32 9.38 0.16
N LYS A 57 6.32 10.16 -0.93
CA LYS A 57 5.33 10.10 -2.01
C LYS A 57 6.01 10.24 -3.36
N ILE A 58 5.41 9.61 -4.37
CA ILE A 58 5.76 9.81 -5.78
C ILE A 58 4.48 10.10 -6.57
N TRP A 59 4.63 10.83 -7.67
CA TRP A 59 3.55 11.18 -8.59
C TRP A 59 3.72 10.39 -9.87
N ILE A 60 2.76 9.53 -10.18
CA ILE A 60 2.75 8.69 -11.38
C ILE A 60 2.06 9.46 -12.48
N ARG A 61 2.72 9.61 -13.64
CA ARG A 61 2.10 10.17 -14.84
C ARG A 61 1.43 9.04 -15.62
N LEU A 62 0.11 9.09 -15.72
CA LEU A 62 -0.65 8.18 -16.55
C LEU A 62 -0.95 8.85 -17.88
N VAL A 63 -0.41 8.27 -18.94
CA VAL A 63 -0.67 8.72 -20.31
C VAL A 63 -1.78 7.86 -20.86
N ASN A 64 -2.99 8.43 -20.99
CA ASN A 64 -4.07 7.78 -21.71
C ASN A 64 -3.99 8.18 -23.20
N SER A 65 -3.54 7.25 -24.05
CA SER A 65 -3.34 7.48 -25.48
C SER A 65 -4.63 7.80 -26.26
N VAL A 66 -5.80 7.56 -25.68
CA VAL A 66 -7.09 7.75 -26.35
C VAL A 66 -7.63 9.17 -26.18
N TYR A 67 -7.33 9.83 -25.06
CA TYR A 67 -7.92 11.13 -24.72
C TYR A 67 -6.89 12.24 -24.47
N GLU A 68 -5.59 11.95 -24.62
CA GLU A 68 -4.49 12.89 -24.32
C GLU A 68 -4.59 13.51 -22.91
N ILE A 69 -5.22 12.81 -21.97
CA ILE A 69 -5.34 13.26 -20.58
C ILE A 69 -4.12 12.77 -19.83
N ASP A 70 -3.32 13.72 -19.34
CA ASP A 70 -2.29 13.49 -18.32
C ASP A 70 -2.95 13.43 -16.95
N GLU A 71 -3.27 12.23 -16.48
CA GLU A 71 -3.70 12.03 -15.10
C GLU A 71 -2.48 11.83 -14.20
N ILE A 72 -2.46 12.51 -13.05
CA ILE A 72 -1.42 12.35 -12.05
C ILE A 72 -2.00 11.59 -10.86
N GLU A 73 -1.43 10.44 -10.57
CA GLU A 73 -1.75 9.66 -9.38
C GLU A 73 -0.67 9.81 -8.32
N ILE A 74 -1.06 9.81 -7.05
CA ILE A 74 -0.11 9.87 -5.93
C ILE A 74 0.04 8.46 -5.38
N ALA A 75 1.28 7.96 -5.32
CA ALA A 75 1.60 6.72 -4.63
C ALA A 75 2.39 7.01 -3.36
N ASP A 76 1.96 6.38 -2.28
CA ASP A 76 2.56 6.51 -0.95
C ASP A 76 3.59 5.40 -0.73
N LEU A 77 4.64 5.72 0.02
CA LEU A 77 5.66 4.76 0.42
C LEU A 77 5.02 3.64 1.26
N MET A 78 5.22 2.40 0.83
CA MET A 78 4.84 1.23 1.60
C MET A 78 5.87 1.00 2.71
N VAL A 79 5.52 1.45 3.92
CA VAL A 79 6.25 1.06 5.11
C VAL A 79 5.85 -0.38 5.44
N ARG A 80 6.73 -1.33 5.14
CA ARG A 80 6.66 -2.64 5.78
C ARG A 80 7.09 -2.42 7.23
N GLU A 81 6.14 -2.11 8.10
CA GLU A 81 6.36 -2.40 9.50
C GLU A 81 6.60 -3.91 9.56
N GLU A 82 7.82 -4.32 9.90
CA GLU A 82 7.98 -5.64 10.50
C GLU A 82 7.01 -5.65 11.67
N ILE A 83 5.99 -6.51 11.61
CA ILE A 83 5.11 -6.70 12.74
C ILE A 83 6.03 -7.24 13.83
N SER A 84 6.41 -6.36 14.75
CA SER A 84 7.25 -6.79 15.86
C SER A 84 6.52 -7.88 16.63
N ASP A 85 7.27 -8.86 17.12
CA ASP A 85 6.70 -9.92 17.95
C ASP A 85 5.87 -9.34 19.10
N LEU A 86 6.29 -8.18 19.63
CA LEU A 86 5.57 -7.41 20.63
C LEU A 86 4.18 -6.90 20.17
N LYS A 87 4.04 -6.46 18.92
CA LYS A 87 2.75 -6.02 18.36
C LYS A 87 1.84 -7.22 18.11
N LEU A 88 2.41 -8.36 17.72
CA LEU A 88 1.69 -9.61 17.54
C LEU A 88 1.20 -10.20 18.87
N GLU A 89 2.03 -10.19 19.92
CA GLU A 89 1.65 -10.61 21.27
C GLU A 89 0.48 -9.79 21.82
N LYS A 90 0.56 -8.46 21.74
CA LYS A 90 -0.54 -7.57 22.18
C LYS A 90 -1.85 -7.84 21.46
N TYR A 91 -1.77 -8.17 20.17
CA TYR A 91 -2.94 -8.55 19.38
C TYR A 91 -3.55 -9.85 19.92
N PHE A 92 -2.72 -10.89 20.14
CA PHE A 92 -3.19 -12.16 20.70
C PHE A 92 -3.81 -12.00 22.08
N GLU A 93 -3.19 -11.23 22.98
CA GLU A 93 -3.73 -10.93 24.31
C GLU A 93 -5.11 -10.27 24.22
N SER A 94 -5.26 -9.29 23.32
CA SER A 94 -6.53 -8.59 23.11
C SER A 94 -7.63 -9.55 22.62
N ILE A 95 -7.32 -10.44 21.67
CA ILE A 95 -8.26 -11.45 21.18
C ILE A 95 -8.63 -12.44 22.28
N GLN A 96 -7.68 -12.90 23.09
CA GLN A 96 -7.96 -13.80 24.21
C GLN A 96 -8.87 -13.14 25.26
N LYS A 97 -8.61 -11.88 25.60
CA LYS A 97 -9.44 -11.10 26.52
C LYS A 97 -10.86 -10.92 26.00
N LEU A 98 -11.03 -10.62 24.71
CA LEU A 98 -12.35 -10.51 24.10
C LEU A 98 -13.11 -11.86 24.10
N LYS A 99 -12.40 -12.96 23.84
CA LYS A 99 -12.98 -14.31 23.91
C LYS A 99 -13.42 -14.68 25.32
N SER A 100 -12.63 -14.35 26.34
CA SER A 100 -12.98 -14.65 27.73
C SER A 100 -14.20 -13.86 28.18
N LEU A 101 -14.24 -12.55 27.91
CA LEU A 101 -15.39 -11.68 28.21
C LEU A 101 -16.68 -12.20 27.56
N ARG A 102 -16.62 -12.60 26.30
CA ARG A 102 -17.77 -13.18 25.58
C ARG A 102 -18.26 -14.47 26.23
N ASN A 103 -17.35 -15.35 26.65
CA ASN A 103 -17.70 -16.62 27.29
C ASN A 103 -18.29 -16.42 28.69
N THR A 104 -17.78 -15.45 29.45
CA THR A 104 -18.34 -15.09 30.76
C THR A 104 -19.75 -14.55 30.61
N LYS A 105 -19.98 -13.65 29.64
CA LYS A 105 -21.32 -13.10 29.37
C LYS A 105 -22.34 -14.19 29.03
N ARG A 106 -21.98 -15.14 28.17
CA ARG A 106 -22.86 -16.28 27.84
C ARG A 106 -23.18 -17.17 29.04
N LYS A 107 -22.23 -17.39 29.97
CA LYS A 107 -22.46 -18.19 31.18
C LYS A 107 -23.39 -17.49 32.17
N VAL A 108 -23.33 -16.17 32.28
CA VAL A 108 -24.24 -15.38 33.12
C VAL A 108 -25.67 -15.43 32.54
N GLU A 109 -25.82 -15.29 31.22
CA GLU A 109 -27.12 -15.38 30.52
C GLU A 109 -27.73 -16.79 30.49
N SER A 110 -26.96 -17.85 30.81
CA SER A 110 -27.45 -19.25 30.84
C SER A 110 -27.87 -19.71 32.25
N ASN A 111 -27.60 -18.91 33.28
CA ASN A 111 -27.85 -19.21 34.69
C ASN A 111 -28.95 -18.32 35.31
N GLU A 112 -29.60 -17.49 34.49
CA GLU A 112 -30.88 -16.80 34.77
C GLU A 112 -32.01 -17.51 34.01
#